data_AF-A0A536VSC8-F1
#
_entry.id   AF-A0A536VSC8-F1
#
_cell.length_a   1.000
_cell.length_b   1.000
_cell.length_c   1.000
_cell.angle_alpha   90.00
_cell.angle_beta   90.00
_cell.angle_gamma   90.00
#
_symmetry.space_group_name_H-M   'P 1'
#
loop_
_entity.id
_entity.type
_entity.pdbx_description
1 polymer ?
#
loop_
_entity_poly.entity_id
_entity_poly.type
_entity_poly.pdbx_seq_one_letter_code
_entity_poly.pdbx_strand_id
1 'polypeptide(L)'
;MGSVRIGVSGWRYPPWRGTFYPDGLAQRRELEYASRMLSSIELNGSFYSLQRPESYARWYADTPPDFVFSVKGPRYITHILRLREVATPLANFFASGVANLREKLGPFLWQLPPSLKFD
;
A
#
# COMPACT_ATOMS: atom_id res chain seq x y z
N MET A 1 -24.52 5.70 9.60
CA MET A 1 -23.26 6.19 10.23
C MET A 1 -22.09 5.75 9.36
N GLY A 2 -21.10 6.62 9.15
CA GLY A 2 -19.89 6.26 8.40
C GLY A 2 -18.93 5.39 9.23
N SER A 3 -18.13 4.55 8.56
CA SER A 3 -17.03 3.79 9.18
C SER A 3 -15.75 4.61 9.12
N VAL A 4 -15.01 4.67 10.25
CA VAL A 4 -13.68 5.31 10.32
C VAL A 4 -12.62 4.22 10.47
N ARG A 5 -11.55 4.31 9.68
CA ARG A 5 -10.40 3.40 9.73
C ARG A 5 -9.14 4.18 10.06
N ILE A 6 -8.39 3.71 11.05
CA ILE A 6 -7.12 4.29 11.49
C ILE A 6 -6.00 3.31 11.12
N GLY A 7 -4.90 3.88 10.61
CA GLY A 7 -3.81 3.12 10.01
C GLY A 7 -2.51 3.89 9.90
N VAL A 8 -1.52 3.25 9.29
CA VAL A 8 -0.16 3.76 9.10
C VAL A 8 0.30 3.64 7.65
N SER A 9 1.39 4.33 7.31
CA SER A 9 1.93 4.44 5.96
C SER A 9 2.97 3.35 5.62
N GLY A 10 2.60 2.07 5.77
CA GLY A 10 3.51 0.93 5.63
C GLY A 10 3.79 0.24 6.97
N TRP A 11 4.53 -0.88 6.96
CA TRP A 11 4.73 -1.70 8.17
C TRP A 11 6.17 -2.16 8.40
N ARG A 12 7.05 -2.09 7.39
CA ARG A 12 8.42 -2.59 7.50
C ARG A 12 9.37 -1.50 7.97
N TYR A 13 9.44 -1.31 9.28
CA TYR A 13 10.34 -0.32 9.91
C TYR A 13 11.25 -1.01 10.92
N PRO A 14 12.58 -1.05 10.70
CA PRO A 14 13.51 -1.66 11.66
C PRO A 14 13.36 -1.13 13.11
N PRO A 15 13.17 0.18 13.35
CA PRO A 15 12.99 0.70 14.72
C PRO A 15 11.73 0.19 15.45
N TRP A 16 10.77 -0.41 14.74
CA TRP A 16 9.55 -0.94 15.36
C TRP A 16 9.77 -2.30 16.03
N ARG A 17 10.89 -2.97 15.77
CA ARG A 17 11.22 -4.26 16.41
C ARG A 17 11.68 -4.04 17.84
N GLY A 18 10.98 -4.66 18.79
CA GLY A 18 11.19 -4.47 20.23
C GLY A 18 10.43 -3.28 20.82
N THR A 19 9.66 -2.53 20.01
CA THR A 19 8.83 -1.40 20.48
C THR A 19 7.36 -1.62 20.14
N PHE A 20 7.05 -1.84 18.86
CA PHE A 20 5.71 -2.18 18.38
C PHE A 20 5.59 -3.67 18.06
N TYR A 21 6.61 -4.25 17.45
CA TYR A 21 6.69 -5.69 17.18
C TYR A 21 7.34 -6.41 18.36
N PRO A 22 6.81 -7.56 18.80
CA PRO A 22 7.42 -8.36 19.85
C PRO A 22 8.79 -8.90 19.43
N ASP A 23 9.64 -9.14 20.42
CA ASP A 23 10.97 -9.70 20.20
C ASP A 23 10.89 -11.07 19.50
N GLY A 24 11.82 -11.29 18.56
CA GLY A 24 11.87 -12.53 17.78
C GLY A 24 10.80 -12.68 16.70
N LEU A 25 9.92 -11.70 16.48
CA LEU A 25 8.95 -11.75 15.39
C LEU A 25 9.67 -11.81 14.03
N ALA A 26 9.44 -12.89 13.28
CA ALA A 26 9.98 -13.01 11.92
C ALA A 26 9.42 -11.88 11.02
N GLN A 27 10.30 -11.17 10.32
CA GLN A 27 9.92 -10.01 9.47
C GLN A 27 8.76 -10.31 8.51
N ARG A 28 8.71 -11.54 7.96
CA ARG A 28 7.63 -11.94 7.04
C ARG A 28 6.22 -11.89 7.67
N ARG A 29 6.13 -11.95 9.00
CA ARG A 29 4.88 -11.88 9.79
C ARG A 29 4.57 -10.47 10.32
N GLU A 30 5.39 -9.46 10.02
CA GLU A 30 5.15 -8.09 10.49
C GLU A 30 3.80 -7.54 10.01
N LEU A 31 3.36 -7.88 8.77
CA LEU A 31 2.03 -7.50 8.28
C LEU A 31 0.91 -8.20 9.05
N GLU A 32 1.05 -9.52 9.25
CA GLU A 32 0.09 -10.32 10.01
C GLU A 32 -0.11 -9.70 11.39
N TYR A 33 0.98 -9.37 12.09
CA TYR A 33 0.94 -8.72 13.39
C TYR A 33 0.31 -7.31 13.33
N ALA A 34 0.83 -6.43 12.47
CA ALA A 34 0.38 -5.04 12.39
C ALA A 34 -1.12 -4.94 12.03
N SER A 35 -1.61 -5.83 11.16
CA SER A 35 -3.01 -5.89 10.76
C SER A 35 -3.97 -6.38 11.84
N ARG A 36 -3.47 -6.96 12.95
CA ARG A 36 -4.30 -7.26 14.14
C ARG A 36 -4.41 -6.08 15.09
N MET A 37 -3.52 -5.09 14.98
CA MET A 37 -3.53 -3.89 15.83
C MET A 37 -4.16 -2.67 15.14
N LEU A 38 -4.27 -2.69 13.82
CA LEU A 38 -4.76 -1.59 12.99
C LEU A 38 -5.86 -2.07 12.05
N SER A 39 -6.74 -1.15 11.66
CA SER A 39 -7.85 -1.43 10.73
C SER A 39 -7.50 -1.18 9.25
N SER A 40 -6.37 -0.51 8.99
CA SER A 40 -5.91 -0.16 7.66
C SER A 40 -4.41 0.10 7.64
N ILE A 41 -3.75 -0.15 6.50
CA ILE A 41 -2.36 0.21 6.22
C ILE A 41 -2.27 0.66 4.77
N GLU A 42 -1.50 1.73 4.50
CA GLU A 42 -1.18 2.15 3.14
C GLU A 42 -0.04 1.33 2.55
N LEU A 43 -0.26 0.71 1.39
CA LEU A 43 0.79 0.13 0.57
C LEU A 43 1.64 1.24 -0.04
N ASN A 44 2.81 1.47 0.55
CA ASN A 44 3.79 2.45 0.06
C ASN A 44 4.82 1.84 -0.89
N GLY A 45 5.03 0.52 -0.86
CA GLY A 45 5.96 -0.14 -1.77
C GLY A 45 5.62 0.06 -3.25
N SER A 46 4.33 0.15 -3.58
CA SER A 46 3.82 0.42 -4.93
C SER A 46 4.22 1.78 -5.47
N PHE A 47 4.54 2.75 -4.61
CA PHE A 47 5.06 4.05 -5.02
C PHE A 47 6.45 3.91 -5.66
N TYR A 48 7.29 3.01 -5.14
CA TYR A 48 8.69 2.88 -5.58
C TYR A 48 8.87 1.85 -6.70
N SER A 49 8.06 0.79 -6.71
CA SER A 49 8.13 -0.25 -7.74
C SER A 49 6.81 -0.98 -7.91
N LEU A 50 6.58 -1.54 -9.10
CA LEU A 50 5.49 -2.48 -9.31
C LEU A 50 5.69 -3.69 -8.39
N GLN A 51 4.61 -4.10 -7.75
CA GLN A 51 4.59 -5.29 -6.91
C GLN A 51 4.16 -6.48 -7.76
N ARG A 52 4.62 -7.67 -7.39
CA ARG A 52 4.21 -8.90 -8.06
C ARG A 52 2.77 -9.28 -7.65
N PRO A 53 1.97 -9.90 -8.53
CA PRO A 53 0.62 -10.35 -8.20
C PRO A 53 0.55 -11.22 -6.94
N GLU A 54 1.56 -12.06 -6.70
CA GLU A 54 1.64 -12.96 -5.54
C GLU A 54 1.84 -12.19 -4.22
N SER A 55 2.48 -11.02 -4.28
CA SER A 55 2.62 -10.16 -3.10
C SER A 55 1.27 -9.63 -2.65
N TYR A 56 0.44 -9.13 -3.56
CA TYR A 56 -0.91 -8.65 -3.25
C TYR A 56 -1.80 -9.79 -2.72
N ALA A 57 -1.75 -10.96 -3.37
CA ALA A 57 -2.52 -12.13 -2.94
C ALA A 57 -2.13 -12.58 -1.52
N ARG A 58 -0.83 -12.57 -1.19
CA ARG A 58 -0.34 -12.87 0.16
C ARG A 58 -0.77 -11.81 1.17
N TRP A 59 -0.67 -10.52 0.86
CA TRP A 59 -1.12 -9.46 1.76
C TRP A 59 -2.62 -9.52 2.04
N TYR A 60 -3.42 -9.88 1.04
CA TYR A 60 -4.83 -10.18 1.23
C TYR A 60 -5.03 -11.34 2.22
N ALA A 61 -4.30 -12.45 2.06
CA ALA A 61 -4.43 -13.62 2.93
C ALA A 61 -3.95 -13.39 4.38
N ASP A 62 -2.89 -12.61 4.57
CA ASP A 62 -2.25 -12.41 5.88
C ASP A 62 -3.03 -11.45 6.81
N THR A 63 -4.03 -10.72 6.29
CA THR A 63 -4.78 -9.69 7.02
C THR A 63 -6.21 -10.13 7.40
N PRO A 64 -6.85 -9.54 8.42
CA PRO A 64 -8.23 -9.86 8.80
C PRO A 64 -9.24 -9.62 7.66
N PRO A 65 -10.41 -10.28 7.67
CA PRO A 65 -11.43 -10.11 6.63
C PRO A 65 -11.91 -8.67 6.45
N ASP A 66 -12.01 -7.91 7.54
CA ASP A 66 -12.50 -6.53 7.55
C ASP A 66 -11.40 -5.49 7.33
N PHE A 67 -10.15 -5.90 7.11
CA PHE A 67 -9.01 -5.01 6.91
C PHE A 67 -9.03 -4.36 5.53
N VAL A 68 -8.64 -3.09 5.42
CA VAL A 68 -8.62 -2.36 4.15
C VAL A 68 -7.25 -1.73 3.92
N PHE A 69 -6.70 -1.91 2.72
CA PHE A 69 -5.49 -1.24 2.27
C PHE A 69 -5.84 0.04 1.52
N SER A 70 -5.16 1.15 1.81
CA SER A 70 -4.99 2.19 0.80
C SER A 70 -3.76 1.88 -0.06
N VAL A 71 -3.76 2.32 -1.31
CA VAL A 71 -2.67 2.02 -2.24
C VAL A 71 -2.08 3.30 -2.79
N LYS A 72 -0.80 3.53 -2.54
CA LYS A 72 -0.10 4.67 -3.12
C LYS A 72 0.27 4.38 -4.57
N GLY A 73 -0.16 5.25 -5.48
CA GLY A 73 0.11 5.09 -6.91
C GLY A 73 1.61 5.23 -7.22
N PRO A 74 2.10 4.72 -8.37
CA PRO A 74 3.52 4.77 -8.72
C PRO A 74 4.08 6.18 -8.78
N ARG A 75 5.26 6.40 -8.17
CA ARG A 75 6.06 7.62 -8.30
C ARG A 75 6.34 7.97 -9.76
N TYR A 76 6.51 6.95 -10.59
CA TYR A 76 6.75 7.11 -12.02
C TYR A 76 5.64 7.93 -12.70
N ILE A 77 4.38 7.71 -12.32
CA ILE A 77 3.22 8.42 -12.88
C ILE A 77 3.17 9.87 -12.38
N THR A 78 3.27 10.09 -11.07
CA THR A 78 3.02 11.42 -10.49
C THR A 78 4.24 12.32 -10.45
N HIS A 79 5.44 11.78 -10.26
CA HIS A 79 6.67 12.57 -10.08
C HIS A 79 7.57 12.60 -11.32
N ILE A 80 7.64 11.49 -12.08
CA ILE A 80 8.53 11.39 -13.25
C ILE A 80 7.82 11.86 -14.52
N LEU A 81 6.71 11.21 -14.88
CA LEU A 81 5.89 11.60 -16.02
C LEU A 81 5.07 12.86 -15.75
N ARG A 82 4.91 13.24 -14.47
CA ARG A 82 4.14 14.43 -14.04
C ARG A 82 2.75 14.47 -14.70
N LEU A 83 2.07 13.32 -14.69
CA LEU A 83 0.72 13.11 -15.26
C LEU A 83 0.61 13.20 -16.79
N ARG A 84 1.72 13.23 -17.54
CA ARG A 84 1.72 13.23 -19.00
C ARG A 84 1.80 11.81 -19.57
N GLU A 85 1.02 11.53 -20.60
CA GLU A 85 1.02 10.25 -21.36
C GLU A 85 0.91 9.00 -20.46
N VAL A 86 0.09 9.07 -19.41
CA VAL A 86 0.06 8.06 -18.34
C VAL A 86 -0.77 6.82 -18.65
N ALA A 87 -1.43 6.74 -19.80
CA ALA A 87 -2.36 5.65 -20.13
C ALA A 87 -1.71 4.26 -19.98
N THR A 88 -0.58 4.03 -20.65
CA THR A 88 0.13 2.73 -20.60
C THR A 88 0.72 2.44 -19.21
N PRO A 89 1.47 3.37 -18.55
CA PRO A 89 1.94 3.17 -17.18
C PRO A 89 0.83 2.87 -16.17
N LEU A 90 -0.32 3.54 -16.31
CA LEU A 90 -1.49 3.33 -15.45
C LEU A 90 -2.09 1.94 -15.69
N ALA A 91 -2.27 1.54 -16.94
CA ALA A 91 -2.73 0.20 -17.31
C ALA A 91 -1.79 -0.88 -16.75
N ASN A 92 -0.48 -0.71 -16.89
CA ASN A 92 0.52 -1.64 -16.35
C ASN A 92 0.45 -1.73 -14.81
N PHE A 93 0.21 -0.60 -14.13
CA PHE A 93 0.05 -0.60 -12.68
C PHE A 93 -1.18 -1.39 -12.24
N PHE A 94 -2.33 -1.17 -12.88
CA PHE A 94 -3.53 -1.96 -12.56
C PHE A 94 -3.38 -3.43 -12.93
N ALA A 95 -2.70 -3.73 -14.05
CA ALA A 95 -2.37 -5.08 -14.48
C ALA A 95 -1.33 -5.79 -13.60
N SER A 96 -0.61 -5.07 -12.72
CA SER A 96 0.40 -5.64 -11.81
C SER A 96 -0.15 -6.58 -10.74
N GLY A 97 -1.49 -6.72 -10.65
CA GLY A 97 -2.17 -7.61 -9.71
C GLY A 97 -2.73 -6.91 -8.48
N VAL A 98 -2.84 -5.58 -8.47
CA VAL A 98 -3.44 -4.82 -7.35
C VAL A 98 -4.88 -5.27 -7.04
N ALA A 99 -5.62 -5.74 -8.05
CA ALA A 99 -6.95 -6.29 -7.89
C ALA A 99 -7.00 -7.58 -7.03
N ASN A 100 -5.87 -8.24 -6.78
CA ASN A 100 -5.80 -9.38 -5.86
C ASN A 100 -6.08 -8.99 -4.40
N LEU A 101 -6.14 -7.70 -4.07
CA LEU A 101 -6.60 -7.20 -2.78
C LEU A 101 -8.12 -7.27 -2.61
N ARG A 102 -8.89 -7.44 -3.70
CA ARG A 102 -10.34 -7.71 -3.68
C ARG A 102 -11.12 -6.72 -2.80
N GLU A 103 -11.96 -7.19 -1.89
CA GLU A 103 -12.73 -6.36 -0.95
C GLU A 103 -11.87 -5.56 0.04
N LYS A 104 -10.59 -5.91 0.17
CA LYS A 104 -9.60 -5.17 0.97
C LYS A 104 -8.91 -4.07 0.17
N LEU A 105 -9.20 -3.94 -1.14
CA LEU A 105 -8.72 -2.83 -1.96
C LEU A 105 -9.53 -1.58 -1.64
N GLY A 106 -8.93 -0.68 -0.87
CA GLY A 106 -9.47 0.63 -0.57
C GLY A 106 -9.03 1.69 -1.58
N PRO A 107 -8.91 2.96 -1.13
CA PRO A 107 -8.66 4.08 -2.02
C PRO A 107 -7.22 4.09 -2.56
N PHE A 108 -7.06 4.69 -3.74
CA PHE A 108 -5.75 5.02 -4.30
C PHE A 108 -5.33 6.43 -3.89
N LEU A 109 -4.11 6.56 -3.37
CA LEU A 109 -3.47 7.85 -3.11
C LEU A 109 -2.59 8.24 -4.31
N TRP A 110 -2.96 9.33 -4.98
CA TRP A 110 -2.17 9.97 -6.03
C TRP A 110 -1.45 11.20 -5.46
N GLN A 111 -0.34 10.97 -4.77
CA GLN A 111 0.47 12.05 -4.23
C GLN A 111 1.30 12.72 -5.35
N LEU A 112 1.16 14.04 -5.48
CA LEU A 112 1.88 14.87 -6.43
C LEU A 112 3.14 15.48 -5.77
N PRO A 113 4.23 15.71 -6.52
CA PRO A 113 5.37 16.44 -5.99
C PRO A 113 5.00 17.92 -5.74
N PRO A 114 5.63 18.58 -4.76
CA PRO A 114 5.36 19.99 -4.46
C PRO A 114 5.72 20.94 -5.63
N SER A 115 6.53 20.49 -6.58
CA SER A 115 6.92 21.24 -7.77
C SER A 115 5.93 21.13 -8.93
N LEU A 116 4.87 20.32 -8.79
CA LEU A 116 3.81 20.23 -9.80
C LEU A 116 2.79 21.34 -9.58
N LYS A 117 2.79 22.32 -10.48
CA LYS A 117 1.81 23.39 -10.51
C LYS A 117 0.54 22.90 -11.22
N PHE A 118 -0.58 23.49 -10.84
CA PHE A 118 -1.81 23.43 -11.61
C PHE A 118 -1.64 24.38 -12.79
N ASP A 119 -1.78 23.83 -14.00
CA ASP A 119 -1.70 24.57 -15.27
C ASP A 119 -3.11 24.76 -15.84
#